data_AF-A0A4Q3BLX3-F1
#
_entry.id   AF-A0A4Q3BLX3-F1
#
_cell.length_a   1.000
_cell.length_b   1.000
_cell.length_c   1.000
_cell.angle_alpha   90.00
_cell.angle_beta   90.00
_cell.angle_gamma   90.00
#
_symmetry.space_group_name_H-M   'P 1'
#
loop_
_entity.id
_entity.type
_entity.pdbx_description
1 polymer ?
#
loop_
_entity_poly.entity_id
_entity_poly.type
_entity_poly.pdbx_seq_one_letter_code
_entity_poly.pdbx_strand_id
1 'polypeptide(L)'
;MEQKIRIGAVSYLNTKPLVYGFEKGLMKDEVELFFDYPAKIAAMLLNDEIDVGLIPVAVLPKLKEHHIISDYCIGASQPVASVCLFS
;
A
#
# COMPACT_ATOMS: atom_id res chain seq x y z
N MET A 1 -20.62 -12.48 10.77
CA MET A 1 -19.18 -12.21 10.87
C MET A 1 -18.96 -10.90 10.15
N GLU A 2 -18.36 -9.91 10.79
CA GLU A 2 -17.96 -8.69 10.09
C GLU A 2 -16.90 -9.03 9.06
N GLN A 3 -17.02 -8.44 7.87
CA GLN A 3 -16.07 -8.63 6.79
C GLN A 3 -14.82 -7.81 7.09
N LYS A 4 -13.65 -8.45 7.14
CA LYS A 4 -12.37 -7.77 7.34
C LYS A 4 -12.05 -6.89 6.15
N ILE A 5 -11.41 -5.74 6.40
CA ILE A 5 -10.91 -4.84 5.36
C ILE A 5 -9.65 -5.47 4.75
N ARG A 6 -9.64 -5.64 3.43
CA ARG A 6 -8.52 -6.20 2.67
C ARG A 6 -7.53 -5.09 2.36
N ILE A 7 -6.34 -5.16 2.93
CA ILE A 7 -5.31 -4.12 2.81
C ILE A 7 -4.11 -4.69 2.05
N GLY A 8 -3.78 -4.07 0.92
CA GLY A 8 -2.55 -4.35 0.18
C GLY A 8 -1.43 -3.39 0.58
N ALA A 9 -0.28 -3.95 0.92
CA ALA A 9 0.94 -3.20 1.22
C ALA A 9 2.11 -3.69 0.36
N VAL A 10 3.04 -2.77 0.07
CA VAL A 10 4.23 -3.10 -0.71
C VAL A 10 5.27 -3.79 0.17
N SER A 11 5.89 -4.87 -0.33
CA SER A 11 6.97 -5.62 0.33
C SER A 11 8.36 -4.95 0.20
N TYR A 12 8.45 -3.63 0.41
CA TYR A 12 9.72 -2.89 0.36
C TYR A 12 10.19 -2.44 1.74
N LEU A 13 11.49 -2.20 1.89
CA LEU A 13 12.05 -1.84 3.20
C LEU A 13 11.49 -0.51 3.73
N ASN A 14 11.20 0.43 2.85
CA ASN A 14 10.65 1.74 3.22
C ASN A 14 9.21 1.69 3.73
N THR A 15 8.45 0.60 3.49
CA THR A 15 7.08 0.45 3.99
C THR A 15 7.00 -0.21 5.36
N LYS A 16 8.08 -0.87 5.82
CA LYS A 16 8.11 -1.58 7.10
C LYS A 16 7.59 -0.75 8.29
N PRO A 17 7.98 0.52 8.47
CA PRO A 17 7.48 1.31 9.61
C PRO A 17 5.95 1.48 9.60
N LEU A 18 5.33 1.56 8.41
CA LEU A 18 3.89 1.75 8.26
C LEU A 18 3.10 0.46 8.56
N VAL A 19 3.66 -0.70 8.22
CA VAL A 19 2.99 -2.00 8.38
C VAL A 19 3.32 -2.73 9.68
N TYR A 20 4.38 -2.30 10.38
CA TYR A 20 4.91 -2.99 11.55
C TYR A 20 3.85 -3.26 12.63
N GLY A 21 2.99 -2.28 12.93
CA GLY A 21 1.92 -2.44 13.92
C GLY A 21 0.96 -3.57 13.54
N PHE A 22 0.55 -3.62 12.28
CA PHE A 22 -0.33 -4.66 11.75
C PHE A 22 0.34 -6.04 11.78
N GLU A 23 1.63 -6.12 11.42
CA GLU A 23 2.43 -7.36 11.56
C GLU A 23 2.55 -7.82 13.02
N LYS A 24 2.47 -6.90 13.99
CA LYS A 24 2.45 -7.21 15.44
C LYS A 24 1.05 -7.49 16.00
N GLY A 25 0.05 -7.58 15.14
CA GLY A 25 -1.32 -7.96 15.51
C GLY A 25 -2.23 -6.79 15.88
N LEU A 26 -1.81 -5.54 15.63
CA LEU A 26 -2.72 -4.41 15.67
C LEU A 26 -3.83 -4.62 14.63
N MET A 27 -5.09 -4.43 15.01
CA MET A 27 -6.26 -4.60 14.14
C MET A 27 -6.42 -6.00 13.51
N LYS A 28 -5.82 -7.05 14.08
CA LYS A 28 -5.84 -8.43 13.52
C LYS A 28 -7.25 -8.98 13.23
N ASP A 29 -8.26 -8.51 13.98
CA ASP A 29 -9.64 -8.97 13.87
C ASP A 29 -10.44 -8.12 12.87
N GLU A 30 -9.90 -6.97 12.45
CA GLU A 30 -10.54 -5.97 11.58
C GLU A 30 -9.95 -5.98 10.15
N VAL A 31 -8.68 -6.38 10.00
CA VAL A 31 -7.97 -6.29 8.70
C VAL A 31 -7.39 -7.63 8.24
N GLU A 32 -7.29 -7.79 6.93
CA GLU A 32 -6.55 -8.86 6.25
C GLU A 32 -5.45 -8.21 5.39
N LEU A 33 -4.19 -8.58 5.63
CA LEU A 33 -3.03 -7.96 4.98
C LEU A 33 -2.52 -8.82 3.82
N PHE A 34 -2.28 -8.18 2.69
CA PHE A 34 -1.64 -8.74 1.52
C PHE A 34 -0.33 -7.99 1.23
N PHE A 35 0.76 -8.73 1.07
CA PHE A 35 2.09 -8.16 0.82
C PHE A 35 2.58 -8.60 -0.56
N ASP A 36 2.83 -7.63 -1.44
CA ASP A 36 3.32 -7.91 -2.79
C ASP A 36 4.12 -6.73 -3.36
N TYR A 37 4.62 -6.83 -4.60
CA TYR A 37 5.27 -5.73 -5.29
C TYR A 37 4.25 -4.66 -5.75
N PRO A 38 4.67 -3.38 -5.94
CA PRO A 38 3.74 -2.27 -6.15
C PRO A 38 2.76 -2.46 -7.32
N ALA A 39 3.23 -3.02 -8.43
CA ALA A 39 2.40 -3.23 -9.60
C ALA A 39 1.30 -4.29 -9.37
N LYS A 40 1.56 -5.32 -8.53
CA LYS A 40 0.55 -6.31 -8.17
C LYS A 40 -0.48 -5.73 -7.20
N ILE A 41 -0.05 -5.01 -6.16
CA ILE A 41 -0.97 -4.32 -5.24
C ILE A 41 -1.86 -3.33 -6.01
N ALA A 42 -1.29 -2.58 -6.95
CA ALA A 42 -2.05 -1.69 -7.82
C ALA A 42 -3.11 -2.43 -8.66
N ALA A 43 -2.75 -3.57 -9.26
CA ALA A 43 -3.67 -4.40 -10.01
C ALA A 43 -4.79 -4.97 -9.13
N MET A 44 -4.44 -5.44 -7.93
CA MET A 44 -5.41 -5.94 -6.95
C MET A 44 -6.44 -4.85 -6.58
N LEU A 45 -5.99 -3.61 -6.36
CA LEU A 45 -6.90 -2.50 -6.06
C LEU A 45 -7.80 -2.15 -7.25
N LEU A 46 -7.24 -2.14 -8.47
CA LEU A 46 -8.00 -1.87 -9.70
C LEU A 46 -9.06 -2.95 -10.00
N ASN A 47 -8.80 -4.18 -9.58
CA ASN A 47 -9.66 -5.34 -9.80
C ASN A 47 -10.61 -5.63 -8.62
N ASP A 48 -10.67 -4.76 -7.61
CA ASP A 48 -11.50 -4.94 -6.40
C ASP A 48 -11.13 -6.20 -5.58
N GLU A 49 -9.86 -6.64 -5.70
CA GLU A 49 -9.29 -7.74 -4.91
C GLU A 49 -8.87 -7.27 -3.50
N ILE A 50 -8.63 -5.97 -3.32
CA ILE A 50 -8.35 -5.30 -2.04
C ILE A 50 -9.12 -3.99 -1.93
N ASP A 51 -9.39 -3.55 -0.70
CA ASP A 51 -10.17 -2.34 -0.40
C ASP A 51 -9.29 -1.11 -0.18
N VAL A 52 -8.09 -1.32 0.39
CA VAL A 52 -7.11 -0.26 0.67
C VAL A 52 -5.75 -0.70 0.14
N GLY A 53 -5.04 0.20 -0.54
CA GLY A 53 -3.72 -0.10 -1.10
C GLY A 53 -2.69 0.99 -0.81
N LEU A 54 -1.51 0.60 -0.33
CA LEU A 54 -0.31 1.42 -0.44
C LEU A 54 0.24 1.27 -1.86
N ILE A 55 -0.13 2.18 -2.75
CA ILE A 55 0.15 2.10 -4.19
C ILE A 55 1.00 3.29 -4.68
N PRO A 56 1.70 3.15 -5.82
CA PRO A 56 2.33 4.29 -6.48
C PRO A 56 1.29 5.34 -6.91
N VAL A 57 1.60 6.63 -6.71
CA VAL A 57 0.71 7.75 -7.10
C VAL A 57 0.31 7.73 -8.58
N ALA A 58 1.15 7.15 -9.45
CA ALA A 58 0.88 6.98 -10.88
C ALA A 58 -0.33 6.06 -11.19
N VAL A 59 -0.86 5.34 -10.20
CA VAL A 59 -2.03 4.47 -10.33
C VAL A 59 -3.33 5.25 -10.14
N LEU A 60 -3.32 6.37 -9.40
CA LEU A 60 -4.54 7.12 -9.08
C LEU A 60 -5.40 7.50 -10.30
N PRO A 61 -4.82 7.97 -11.45
CA PRO A 61 -5.62 8.31 -12.63
C PRO A 61 -6.31 7.11 -13.29
N LYS A 62 -5.90 5.87 -12.94
CA LYS A 62 -6.49 4.64 -13.48
C LYS A 62 -7.68 4.14 -12.66
N LEU A 63 -7.86 4.64 -11.44
CA LEU A 63 -8.98 4.30 -10.59
C LEU A 63 -10.20 5.12 -11.03
N LYS A 64 -11.35 4.44 -11.21
CA LYS A 64 -12.62 5.12 -11.55
C LYS A 64 -13.01 6.14 -10.48
N GLU A 65 -12.80 5.76 -9.23
CA GLU A 65 -12.99 6.57 -8.04
C GLU A 65 -11.92 6.17 -7.02
N HIS A 66 -11.39 7.13 -6.27
CA HIS A 66 -10.43 6.87 -5.21
C HIS A 66 -10.54 7.91 -4.11
N HIS A 67 -10.19 7.51 -2.89
CA HIS A 67 -10.16 8.36 -1.71
C HIS A 67 -8.81 8.20 -1.02
N ILE A 68 -8.17 9.31 -0.66
CA ILE A 68 -6.98 9.29 0.20
C ILE A 68 -7.49 9.29 1.65
N ILE A 69 -7.28 8.19 2.36
CA ILE A 69 -7.87 7.94 3.69
C ILE A 69 -6.92 8.24 4.87
N SER A 70 -5.75 8.82 4.58
CA SER A 70 -4.67 8.99 5.55
C SER A 70 -3.77 10.15 5.17
N ASP A 71 -3.27 10.89 6.17
CA ASP A 71 -2.25 11.92 6.01
C ASP A 71 -0.82 11.34 5.89
N TYR A 72 -0.68 10.01 5.94
CA TYR A 72 0.60 9.31 5.90
C TYR A 72 0.84 8.66 4.54
N CYS A 73 2.04 8.84 3.99
CA CYS A 73 2.49 8.19 2.76
C CYS A 73 4.00 7.90 2.79
N ILE A 74 4.49 7.19 1.78
CA ILE A 74 5.93 7.05 1.52
C ILE A 74 6.34 8.12 0.51
N GLY A 75 7.12 9.09 0.96
CA GLY A 75 7.61 10.19 0.14
C GLY A 75 8.96 10.73 0.64
N ALA A 76 9.59 11.57 -0.16
CA ALA A 76 10.85 12.23 0.19
C ALA A 76 10.89 13.65 -0.41
N SER A 77 11.42 14.61 0.34
CA SER A 77 11.67 15.99 -0.11
C SER A 77 13.11 16.20 -0.60
N GLN A 78 13.97 15.19 -0.43
CA GLN A 78 15.38 15.17 -0.77
C GLN A 78 15.71 13.90 -1.59
N PRO A 79 16.90 13.83 -2.21
CA PRO A 79 17.32 12.64 -2.95
C PRO A 79 17.24 11.37 -2.10
N VAL A 80 16.80 10.29 -2.72
CA VAL A 80 16.73 8.96 -2.12
C VAL A 80 17.76 8.03 -2.78
N ALA A 81 18.37 7.15 -2.00
CA ALA A 81 19.33 6.17 -2.52
C ALA A 81 18.67 4.96 -3.22
N SER A 82 17.34 4.88 -3.21
CA SER A 82 16.57 3.73 -3.70
C SER A 82 15.96 3.93 -5.09
N VAL A 83 16.18 5.08 -5.73
CA VAL A 83 15.72 5.38 -7.10
C VAL A 83 16.90 5.93 -7.89
N CYS A 84 17.55 5.06 -8.67
CA CYS A 84 18.78 5.36 -9.39
C CYS A 84 18.62 5.02 -10.88
N LEU A 85 19.17 5.86 -11.76
CA LEU A 85 19.31 5.59 -13.18
C LEU A 85 20.73 5.08 -13.44
N PHE A 86 20.86 3.93 -14.10
CA PHE A 86 22.14 3.34 -14.49
C PHE A 86 22.23 3.25 -16.02
N SER A 87 23.45 3.32 -16.57
CA SER A 87 23.76 3.28 -18.01
C SER A 87 24.73 2.15 -18.33
#